data_AF-A0A2S2NFX0-F1
#
_entry.id   AF-A0A2S2NFX0-F1
#
_cell.length_a   1.000
_cell.length_b   1.000
_cell.length_c   1.000
_cell.angle_alpha   90.00
_cell.angle_beta   90.00
_cell.angle_gamma   90.00
#
_symmetry.space_group_name_H-M   'P 1'
#
loop_
_entity.id
_entity.type
_entity.pdbx_description
1 polymer ?
#
loop_
_entity_poly.entity_id
_entity_poly.type
_entity_poly.pdbx_seq_one_letter_code
_entity_poly.pdbx_strand_id
1 'polypeptide(L)'
;YVLTGKMCQDPLEKFFGMIRQAAGPNDHPTTPTFLHLYKILSVYSVLKPPKYGNCTVNITDTPRITLADLHTIFHDKTTERFEKISKLKTKLDQLICDGLWEPCDIFPSIECDS
;
A
#
# COMPACT_ATOMS: atom_id res chain seq x y z
N TYR A 1 36.71 -19.60 2.11
CA TYR A 1 36.42 -18.74 0.95
C TYR A 1 35.20 -17.88 1.29
N VAL A 2 35.25 -16.58 0.97
CA VAL A 2 34.14 -15.64 1.17
C VAL A 2 33.61 -15.22 -0.20
N LEU A 3 32.28 -15.21 -0.37
CA LEU A 3 31.62 -14.75 -1.59
C LEU A 3 31.64 -13.21 -1.66
N THR A 4 32.74 -12.65 -2.15
CA THR A 4 32.93 -11.20 -2.29
C THR A 4 31.86 -10.54 -3.18
N GLY A 5 31.27 -11.27 -4.12
CA GLY A 5 30.16 -10.78 -4.95
C GLY A 5 28.87 -10.45 -4.19
N LYS A 6 28.76 -10.79 -2.90
CA LYS A 6 27.65 -10.35 -2.02
C LYS A 6 27.97 -9.07 -1.24
N MET A 7 29.18 -8.53 -1.37
CA MET A 7 29.64 -7.31 -0.69
C MET A 7 29.63 -6.07 -1.59
N CYS A 8 29.03 -6.16 -2.78
CA CYS A 8 28.88 -5.06 -3.74
C CYS A 8 27.49 -4.42 -3.67
N GLN A 9 27.32 -3.24 -4.28
CA GLN A 9 26.05 -2.51 -4.34
C GLN A 9 25.07 -3.11 -5.37
N ASP A 10 25.52 -4.00 -6.26
CA ASP A 10 24.72 -4.57 -7.35
C ASP A 10 23.34 -5.11 -6.94
N PRO A 11 23.17 -5.81 -5.79
CA PRO A 11 21.85 -6.28 -5.36
C PRO A 11 20.87 -5.14 -5.11
N LEU A 12 21.36 -4.01 -4.57
CA LEU A 12 20.55 -2.82 -4.30
C LEU A 12 20.19 -2.09 -5.59
N GLU A 13 21.12 -1.98 -6.54
CA GLU A 13 20.83 -1.38 -7.86
C GLU A 13 19.81 -2.19 -8.64
N LYS A 14 19.92 -3.52 -8.60
CA LYS A 14 18.92 -4.43 -9.19
C LYS A 14 17.54 -4.22 -8.56
N PHE A 15 17.48 -4.00 -7.25
CA PHE A 15 16.22 -3.71 -6.56
C PHE A 15 15.57 -2.40 -7.04
N PHE A 16 16.35 -1.32 -7.16
CA PHE A 16 15.84 -0.07 -7.70
C PHE A 16 15.41 -0.20 -9.17
N GLY A 17 16.13 -0.99 -9.97
CA GLY A 17 15.74 -1.34 -11.33
C GLY A 17 14.39 -2.07 -11.39
N MET A 18 14.14 -3.03 -10.50
CA MET A 18 12.85 -3.73 -10.40
C MET A 18 11.71 -2.77 -10.04
N ILE A 19 11.92 -1.84 -9.10
CA ILE A 19 10.90 -0.85 -8.74
C ILE A 19 10.57 0.07 -9.91
N ARG A 20 11.60 0.54 -10.64
CA ARG A 20 11.39 1.38 -11.84
C ARG A 20 10.61 0.63 -12.92
N GLN A 21 10.95 -0.63 -13.19
CA GLN A 21 10.19 -1.46 -14.14
C GLN A 21 8.74 -1.67 -13.69
N ALA A 22 8.51 -1.86 -12.38
CA ALA A 22 7.16 -2.01 -11.82
C ALA A 22 6.33 -0.71 -11.89
N ALA A 23 6.97 0.46 -11.94
CA ALA A 23 6.33 1.76 -12.15
C ALA A 23 5.91 2.00 -13.62
N GLY A 24 6.29 1.11 -14.55
CA GLY A 24 5.90 1.17 -15.95
C GLY A 24 6.45 2.43 -16.65
N PRO A 25 5.60 3.24 -17.32
CA PRO A 25 6.04 4.47 -17.98
C PRO A 25 6.58 5.54 -17.02
N ASN A 26 6.30 5.42 -15.72
CA ASN A 26 6.75 6.36 -14.70
C ASN A 26 8.15 5.98 -14.22
N ASP A 27 9.14 6.13 -15.09
CA ASP A 27 10.54 5.72 -14.85
C ASP A 27 11.19 6.45 -13.66
N HIS A 28 10.57 7.56 -13.20
CA HIS A 28 11.04 8.40 -12.10
C HIS A 28 9.91 8.54 -11.08
N PRO A 29 9.57 7.45 -10.34
CA PRO A 29 8.47 7.47 -9.41
C PRO A 29 8.73 8.48 -8.29
N THR A 30 7.71 9.28 -7.97
CA THR A 30 7.73 10.13 -6.78
C THR A 30 7.86 9.27 -5.51
N THR A 31 8.41 9.84 -4.43
CA THR A 31 8.58 9.17 -3.13
C THR A 31 7.36 8.35 -2.65
N PRO A 32 6.10 8.86 -2.70
CA PRO A 32 4.93 8.05 -2.32
C PRO A 32 4.72 6.83 -3.22
N THR A 33 4.96 6.97 -4.53
CA THR A 33 4.84 5.88 -5.52
C THR A 33 5.89 4.80 -5.28
N PHE A 34 7.14 5.21 -5.03
CA PHE A 34 8.23 4.31 -4.68
C PHE A 34 7.90 3.50 -3.41
N LEU A 35 7.42 4.17 -2.36
CA LEU A 35 7.06 3.52 -1.10
C LEU A 35 5.90 2.54 -1.28
N HIS A 36 4.95 2.85 -2.15
CA HIS A 36 3.83 1.96 -2.46
C HIS A 36 4.32 0.68 -3.15
N LEU A 37 5.15 0.81 -4.19
CA LEU A 37 5.73 -0.32 -4.91
C LEU A 37 6.64 -1.18 -4.02
N TYR A 38 7.45 -0.54 -3.17
CA TYR A 38 8.26 -1.21 -2.16
C TYR A 38 7.41 -2.12 -1.26
N LYS A 39 6.28 -1.60 -0.74
CA LYS A 39 5.38 -2.36 0.13
C LYS A 39 4.78 -3.56 -0.60
N ILE A 40 4.33 -3.39 -1.84
CA ILE A 40 3.76 -4.48 -2.64
C ILE A 40 4.80 -5.57 -2.89
N LEU A 41 6.00 -5.21 -3.37
CA LEU A 41 7.06 -6.16 -3.68
C LEU A 41 7.55 -6.91 -2.44
N SER A 42 7.61 -6.23 -1.29
CA SER A 42 8.00 -6.83 -0.01
C SER A 42 6.97 -7.84 0.50
N VAL A 43 5.68 -7.56 0.31
CA VAL A 43 4.61 -8.51 0.66
C VAL A 43 4.60 -9.69 -0.30
N TYR A 44 4.79 -9.43 -1.60
CA TYR A 44 4.80 -10.48 -2.63
C TYR A 44 5.93 -11.50 -2.43
N SER A 45 7.12 -11.06 -1.99
CA SER A 45 8.24 -11.98 -1.73
C SER A 45 7.97 -12.95 -0.57
N VAL A 46 7.11 -12.56 0.38
CA VAL A 46 6.67 -13.40 1.51
C VAL A 46 5.55 -14.35 1.09
N LEU A 47 4.61 -13.87 0.28
CA LEU A 47 3.48 -14.67 -0.21
C LEU A 47 3.91 -15.73 -1.23
N LYS A 48 4.89 -15.42 -2.07
CA LYS A 48 5.40 -16.30 -3.10
C LYS A 48 6.92 -16.37 -3.00
N PRO A 49 7.45 -17.28 -2.17
CA PRO A 49 8.90 -17.44 -2.05
C PRO A 49 9.51 -17.72 -3.43
N PRO A 50 10.72 -17.22 -3.68
CA PRO A 50 11.37 -17.37 -4.99
C PRO A 50 11.59 -18.85 -5.30
N LYS A 51 11.11 -19.28 -6.48
CA LYS A 51 11.19 -20.67 -6.95
C LYS A 51 12.62 -21.21 -7.10
N TYR A 52 13.61 -20.33 -7.17
CA TYR A 52 15.01 -20.68 -7.39
C TYR A 52 15.90 -19.86 -6.46
N GLY A 53 16.72 -20.56 -5.68
CA GLY A 53 17.74 -20.02 -4.79
C GLY A 53 18.57 -21.17 -4.22
N ASN A 54 19.79 -20.91 -3.76
CA ASN A 54 20.66 -21.90 -3.11
C ASN A 54 20.16 -22.30 -1.70
N CYS A 55 18.85 -22.42 -1.51
CA CYS A 55 18.25 -22.94 -0.30
C CYS A 55 17.69 -24.32 -0.63
N THR A 56 18.18 -25.34 0.07
CA THR A 56 17.56 -26.66 0.04
C THR A 56 16.11 -26.50 0.46
N VAL A 57 15.19 -26.79 -0.46
CA VAL A 57 13.75 -26.70 -0.24
C VAL A 57 13.36 -27.78 0.76
N ASN A 58 13.45 -27.45 2.05
CA ASN A 58 12.88 -28.28 3.10
C ASN A 58 11.36 -28.08 3.06
N ILE A 59 10.62 -29.19 3.10
CA ILE A 59 9.17 -29.38 2.90
C ILE A 59 8.24 -28.54 3.82
N THR A 60 8.79 -27.62 4.61
CA THR A 60 8.09 -26.54 5.33
C THR A 60 7.78 -25.32 4.46
N ASP A 61 7.75 -25.48 3.13
CA ASP A 61 7.64 -24.43 2.10
C ASP A 61 6.19 -23.92 1.89
N THR A 62 5.38 -23.97 2.95
CA THR A 62 4.09 -23.27 2.99
C THR A 62 4.33 -21.82 3.38
N PRO A 63 3.79 -20.83 2.64
CA PRO A 63 3.88 -19.44 3.05
C PRO A 63 3.30 -19.30 4.47
N ARG A 64 4.13 -18.81 5.42
CA ARG A 64 3.74 -18.63 6.83
C ARG A 64 2.57 -17.65 7.01
N ILE A 65 2.28 -16.87 5.97
CA ILE A 65 1.21 -15.88 5.91
C ILE A 65 0.46 -16.14 4.61
N THR A 66 -0.84 -16.33 4.71
CA THR A 66 -1.73 -16.54 3.57
C THR A 66 -2.42 -15.24 3.16
N LEU A 67 -3.01 -15.22 1.95
CA LEU A 67 -3.83 -14.08 1.52
C LEU A 67 -5.06 -13.88 2.43
N ALA A 68 -5.57 -14.95 3.06
CA ALA A 68 -6.67 -14.88 4.01
C ALA A 68 -6.27 -14.14 5.29
N ASP A 69 -5.04 -14.33 5.77
CA ASP A 69 -4.51 -13.61 6.93
C ASP A 69 -4.41 -12.12 6.63
N LEU A 70 -3.92 -11.75 5.43
CA LEU A 70 -3.92 -10.36 4.99
C LEU A 70 -5.33 -9.78 4.86
N HIS A 71 -6.26 -10.54 4.28
CA HIS A 71 -7.65 -10.10 4.14
C HIS A 71 -8.28 -9.81 5.51
N THR A 72 -7.98 -10.63 6.51
CA THR A 72 -8.45 -10.45 7.89
C THR A 72 -7.88 -9.17 8.50
N ILE A 73 -6.58 -8.92 8.36
CA ILE A 73 -5.92 -7.70 8.86
C ILE A 73 -6.48 -6.43 8.17
N PHE A 74 -6.67 -6.47 6.85
CA PHE A 74 -7.17 -5.30 6.10
C PHE A 74 -8.65 -5.00 6.34
N HIS A 75 -9.47 -6.02 6.66
CA HIS A 75 -10.89 -5.85 6.99
C HIS A 75 -11.14 -5.75 8.50
N ASP A 76 -10.08 -5.65 9.29
CA ASP A 76 -10.18 -5.50 10.73
C ASP A 76 -10.76 -4.12 11.09
N LYS A 77 -12.06 -4.13 11.39
CA LYS A 77 -12.84 -2.96 11.80
C LYS A 77 -12.53 -2.52 13.24
N THR A 78 -11.71 -3.27 13.98
CA THR A 78 -11.31 -2.91 15.35
C THR A 78 -10.17 -1.89 15.38
N THR A 79 -9.59 -1.57 14.22
CA THR A 79 -8.50 -0.59 14.15
C THR A 79 -8.99 0.83 14.50
N GLU A 80 -8.18 1.58 15.26
CA GLU A 80 -8.45 2.98 15.63
C GLU A 80 -8.73 3.86 14.39
N ARG A 81 -8.08 3.53 13.27
CA ARG A 81 -8.32 4.18 11.96
C ARG A 81 -9.77 3.97 11.50
N PHE A 82 -10.29 2.74 11.59
CA PHE A 82 -11.65 2.43 11.16
C PHE A 82 -12.67 3.22 12.00
N GLU A 83 -12.49 3.27 13.31
CA GLU A 83 -13.35 4.06 14.20
C GLU A 83 -13.32 5.55 13.85
N LYS A 84 -12.13 6.12 13.62
CA LYS A 84 -11.99 7.54 13.23
C LYS A 84 -12.69 7.85 11.91
N ILE A 85 -12.53 6.97 10.90
CA ILE A 85 -13.20 7.11 9.60
C ILE A 85 -14.72 6.96 9.76
N SER A 86 -15.19 6.01 10.56
CA SER A 86 -16.62 5.81 10.82
C SER A 86 -17.24 7.01 11.55
N LYS A 87 -16.56 7.57 12.55
CA LYS A 87 -16.97 8.80 13.24
C LYS A 87 -17.02 9.98 12.28
N LEU A 88 -16.03 10.14 11.40
CA LEU A 88 -16.02 11.21 10.40
C LEU A 88 -17.19 11.06 9.41
N LYS A 89 -17.43 9.84 8.92
CA LYS A 89 -18.55 9.56 8.02
C LYS A 89 -19.89 9.89 8.68
N THR A 90 -20.08 9.46 9.93
CA THR A 90 -21.30 9.75 10.70
C THR A 90 -21.52 11.26 10.86
N LYS A 91 -20.46 12.01 11.17
CA LYS A 91 -20.54 13.47 11.25
C LYS A 91 -20.91 14.12 9.92
N LEU A 92 -20.35 13.64 8.82
CA LEU A 92 -20.66 14.15 7.49
C LEU A 92 -22.12 13.86 7.11
N ASP A 93 -22.59 12.64 7.37
CA ASP A 93 -23.98 12.24 7.14
C ASP A 93 -24.94 13.10 7.97
N GLN A 94 -24.61 13.39 9.24
CA GLN A 94 -25.37 14.30 10.10
C GLN A 94 -25.45 15.72 9.53
N LEU A 95 -24.32 16.29 9.08
CA LEU A 95 -24.30 17.62 8.49
C LEU A 95 -25.17 17.71 7.21
N ILE A 96 -25.19 16.64 6.41
CA ILE A 96 -26.05 16.56 5.22
C ILE A 96 -27.53 16.47 5.64
N CYS A 97 -27.86 15.63 6.62
CA CYS A 97 -29.22 15.42 7.10
C CYS A 97 -29.81 16.65 7.82
N ASP A 98 -29.00 17.37 8.59
CA ASP A 98 -29.42 18.56 9.33
C ASP A 98 -29.60 19.78 8.41
N GLY A 99 -29.24 19.67 7.11
CA GLY A 99 -29.39 20.73 6.12
C GLY A 99 -28.55 21.98 6.41
N LEU A 100 -27.56 21.88 7.30
CA LEU A 100 -26.65 22.95 7.69
C LEU A 100 -25.50 23.11 6.69
N TRP A 101 -25.81 23.07 5.40
CA TRP A 101 -24.84 23.33 4.33
C TRP A 101 -25.52 24.14 3.24
N GLU A 102 -24.96 25.31 2.94
CA GLU A 102 -25.40 26.09 1.79
C GLU A 102 -24.67 25.58 0.54
N PRO A 103 -25.31 25.55 -0.65
CA PRO A 103 -24.62 25.21 -1.90
C PRO A 103 -23.38 26.08 -2.16
N CYS A 104 -23.43 27.32 -1.66
CA CYS A 104 -22.36 28.32 -1.68
C CYS A 104 -21.12 27.90 -0.83
N ASP A 105 -21.25 26.94 0.12
CA ASP A 105 -20.13 26.37 0.90
C ASP A 105 -19.35 25.26 0.16
N ILE A 106 -19.98 24.59 -0.81
CA ILE A 106 -19.40 23.47 -1.56
C ILE A 106 -18.92 23.91 -2.95
N PHE A 107 -19.63 24.87 -3.56
CA PHE A 107 -19.30 25.43 -4.86
C PHE A 107 -19.07 26.94 -4.71
N PRO A 108 -17.81 27.40 -4.63
CA PRO A 108 -17.47 28.82 -4.40
C PRO A 108 -17.85 29.77 -5.55
N SER A 109 -18.66 29.33 -6.52
CA SER A 109 -19.00 30.10 -7.73
C SER A 109 -20.48 30.02 -8.13
N ILE A 110 -21.39 29.76 -7.20
CA ILE A 110 -22.81 30.05 -7.41
C ILE A 110 -23.10 31.32 -6.62
N GLU A 111 -23.27 32.45 -7.31
CA GLU A 111 -23.77 33.67 -6.70
C GLU A 111 -25.18 33.38 -6.16
N CYS A 112 -25.30 33.37 -4.84
CA CYS A 112 -26.57 33.31 -4.13
C CYS A 112 -27.31 34.65 -4.37
N ASP A 113 -27.97 34.83 -5.52
CA ASP A 113 -28.83 35.99 -5.81
C ASP A 113 -30.06 35.98 -4.89
N SER A 114 -30.31 37.14 -4.26
CA SER A 114 -31.32 37.38 -3.20
C SER A 114 -32.77 37.39 -3.70
#